data_AF-A0A2T0HIU9-F1
#
_entry.id   AF-A0A2T0HIU9-F1
#
_cell.length_a   1.000
_cell.length_b   1.000
_cell.length_c   1.000
_cell.angle_alpha   90.00
_cell.angle_beta   90.00
_cell.angle_gamma   90.00
#
_symmetry.space_group_name_H-M   'P 1'
#
loop_
_entity.id
_entity.type
_entity.pdbx_description
1 polymer ?
#
loop_
_entity_poly.entity_id
_entity_poly.type
_entity_poly.pdbx_seq_one_letter_code
_entity_poly.pdbx_strand_id
1 'polypeptide(L)'
;TDDAPFLTVDVAIDKAWSSASFGFPTHVWNDYVTNDPKVAPLAYRPRMVAVGGGYPILEDGKLIGGIGISGGNYQQDQDACVEALMKIGFQLPA
;
A
#
# COMPACT_ATOMS: atom_id res chain seq x y z
N THR A 1 16.83 3.16 -1.60
CA THR A 1 18.28 3.13 -1.86
C THR A 1 18.89 4.37 -1.27
N ASP A 2 20.21 4.49 -1.28
CA ASP A 2 20.92 5.58 -0.59
C ASP A 2 20.49 7.00 -1.04
N ASP A 3 19.91 7.13 -2.24
CA ASP A 3 19.39 8.39 -2.81
C ASP A 3 17.87 8.59 -2.68
N ALA A 4 17.16 7.75 -1.91
CA ALA A 4 15.71 7.89 -1.74
C ALA A 4 15.35 9.21 -1.02
N PRO A 5 14.35 9.99 -1.49
CA PRO A 5 13.94 11.22 -0.83
C PRO A 5 13.43 10.97 0.59
N PHE A 6 13.70 11.87 1.54
CA PHE A 6 13.29 11.68 2.95
C PHE A 6 11.79 11.44 3.15
N LEU A 7 10.93 12.04 2.32
CA LEU A 7 9.49 11.84 2.37
C LEU A 7 9.08 10.37 2.21
N THR A 8 9.87 9.58 1.48
CA THR A 8 9.48 8.20 1.14
C THR A 8 9.51 7.26 2.34
N VAL A 9 10.23 7.61 3.42
CA VAL A 9 10.26 6.82 4.66
C VAL A 9 8.86 6.75 5.27
N ASP A 10 8.27 7.90 5.55
CA ASP A 10 6.94 7.97 6.16
C ASP A 10 5.87 7.46 5.20
N VAL A 11 5.99 7.75 3.89
CA VAL A 11 5.05 7.25 2.88
C VAL A 11 5.11 5.72 2.78
N ALA A 12 6.28 5.08 2.85
CA ALA A 12 6.39 3.62 2.85
C ALA A 12 5.72 3.01 4.08
N ILE A 13 5.96 3.59 5.27
CA ILE A 13 5.34 3.16 6.53
C ILE A 13 3.81 3.31 6.46
N ASP A 14 3.31 4.44 5.93
CA ASP A 14 1.89 4.73 5.86
C ASP A 14 1.18 3.93 4.75
N LYS A 15 1.87 3.55 3.68
CA LYS A 15 1.39 2.56 2.70
C LYS A 15 1.18 1.20 3.35
N ALA A 16 2.17 0.70 4.11
CA ALA A 16 2.05 -0.55 4.86
C ALA A 16 0.90 -0.50 5.88
N TRP A 17 0.80 0.62 6.61
CA TRP A 17 -0.28 0.87 7.58
C TRP A 17 -1.65 0.86 6.92
N SER A 18 -1.81 1.57 5.81
CA SER A 18 -3.06 1.66 5.06
C SER A 18 -3.53 0.29 4.60
N SER A 19 -2.62 -0.51 4.02
CA SER A 19 -2.96 -1.88 3.61
C SER A 19 -3.26 -2.81 4.77
N ALA A 20 -2.51 -2.74 5.86
CA ALA A 20 -2.77 -3.51 7.07
C ALA A 20 -4.06 -3.11 7.79
N SER A 21 -4.58 -1.90 7.57
CA SER A 21 -5.78 -1.40 8.24
C SER A 21 -7.08 -1.98 7.65
N PHE A 22 -7.10 -2.21 6.34
CA PHE A 22 -8.32 -2.62 5.62
C PHE A 22 -8.17 -3.91 4.81
N GLY A 23 -6.95 -4.44 4.67
CA GLY A 23 -6.69 -5.63 3.87
C GLY A 23 -6.73 -5.38 2.36
N PHE A 24 -6.52 -4.14 1.91
CA PHE A 24 -6.53 -3.77 0.49
C PHE A 24 -5.19 -3.20 0.03
N PRO A 25 -4.78 -3.45 -1.23
CA PRO A 25 -3.69 -2.70 -1.84
C PRO A 25 -3.99 -1.19 -1.86
N THR A 26 -2.97 -0.36 -1.65
CA THR A 26 -3.15 1.10 -1.58
C THR A 26 -3.61 1.74 -2.88
N HIS A 27 -3.36 1.12 -4.03
CA HIS A 27 -3.85 1.63 -5.32
C HIS A 27 -5.37 1.51 -5.46
N VAL A 28 -6.01 0.51 -4.85
CA VAL A 28 -7.47 0.33 -4.86
C VAL A 28 -8.16 1.50 -4.16
N TRP A 29 -7.53 2.06 -3.13
CA TRP A 29 -8.04 3.24 -2.44
C TRP A 29 -8.10 4.48 -3.33
N ASN A 30 -7.26 4.58 -4.36
CA ASN A 30 -7.28 5.71 -5.29
C ASN A 30 -8.65 5.84 -5.96
N ASP A 31 -9.20 4.72 -6.45
CA ASP A 31 -10.52 4.69 -7.07
C ASP A 31 -11.62 5.04 -6.08
N TYR A 32 -11.58 4.49 -4.86
CA TYR A 32 -12.61 4.75 -3.86
C TYR A 32 -12.66 6.21 -3.43
N VAL A 33 -11.52 6.81 -3.10
CA VAL A 33 -11.50 8.20 -2.62
C VAL A 33 -11.77 9.21 -3.74
N THR A 34 -11.58 8.82 -5.00
CA THR A 34 -11.85 9.67 -6.17
C THR A 34 -13.30 9.59 -6.62
N ASN A 35 -13.90 8.39 -6.61
CA ASN A 35 -15.18 8.13 -7.25
C ASN A 35 -16.36 7.98 -6.27
N ASP A 36 -16.13 7.73 -4.98
CA ASP A 36 -17.19 7.64 -3.98
C ASP A 36 -17.14 8.84 -3.00
N PRO A 37 -18.09 9.79 -3.10
CA PRO A 37 -18.17 10.94 -2.18
C PRO A 37 -18.30 10.57 -0.70
N LYS A 38 -18.83 9.38 -0.38
CA LYS A 38 -18.93 8.89 1.00
C LYS A 38 -17.59 8.40 1.55
N VAL A 39 -16.68 7.98 0.67
CA VAL A 39 -15.34 7.46 1.01
C VAL A 39 -14.26 8.53 0.87
N ALA A 40 -14.44 9.51 -0.01
CA ALA A 40 -13.51 10.64 -0.24
C ALA A 40 -12.93 11.29 1.04
N PRO A 41 -13.67 11.45 2.16
CA PRO A 41 -13.10 12.00 3.39
C PRO A 41 -11.92 11.19 3.97
N LEU A 42 -11.80 9.89 3.66
CA LEU A 42 -10.67 9.07 4.10
C LEU A 42 -9.33 9.53 3.52
N ALA A 43 -9.31 10.18 2.34
CA ALA A 43 -8.08 10.72 1.76
C ALA A 43 -7.38 11.76 2.67
N TYR A 44 -8.13 12.38 3.59
CA TYR A 44 -7.62 13.38 4.53
C TYR A 44 -7.31 12.81 5.92
N ARG A 45 -7.55 11.51 6.14
CA ARG A 45 -7.23 10.88 7.44
C ARG A 45 -5.72 10.72 7.58
N PRO A 46 -5.14 11.07 8.75
CA PRO A 46 -3.74 10.78 9.04
C PRO A 46 -3.36 9.35 8.67
N ARG A 47 -2.22 9.21 7.97
CA ARG A 47 -1.60 7.95 7.56
C ARG A 47 -2.32 7.18 6.45
N MET A 48 -3.43 7.69 5.93
CA MET A 48 -4.07 7.08 4.76
C MET A 48 -3.30 7.46 3.49
N VAL A 49 -2.84 6.45 2.75
CA VAL A 49 -2.16 6.64 1.46
C VAL A 49 -2.95 5.91 0.36
N ALA A 50 -3.58 6.69 -0.52
CA ALA A 50 -4.32 6.21 -1.69
C ALA A 50 -3.46 6.22 -2.97
N VAL A 51 -2.20 5.76 -2.85
CA VAL A 51 -1.21 5.70 -3.93
C VAL A 51 -0.55 4.33 -3.93
N GLY A 52 -0.38 3.73 -5.12
CA GLY A 52 0.22 2.41 -5.29
C GLY A 52 1.57 2.23 -4.60
N GLY A 53 1.81 1.01 -4.08
CA GLY A 53 3.02 0.65 -3.35
C GLY A 53 2.81 0.06 -1.96
N GLY A 54 1.58 -0.10 -1.48
CA GLY A 54 1.26 -0.87 -0.28
C GLY A 54 0.39 -2.08 -0.61
N TYR A 55 0.68 -3.22 0.01
CA TYR A 55 -0.09 -4.46 -0.13
C TYR A 55 -0.33 -5.13 1.24
N PRO A 56 -1.50 -5.77 1.42
CA PRO A 56 -1.75 -6.59 2.60
C PRO A 56 -0.92 -7.87 2.54
N ILE A 57 -0.54 -8.38 3.70
CA ILE A 57 0.08 -9.69 3.85
C ILE A 57 -0.98 -10.65 4.39
N LEU A 58 -1.30 -11.67 3.60
CA LEU A 58 -2.33 -12.67 3.92
C LEU A 58 -1.69 -14.04 4.12
N GLU A 59 -2.04 -14.71 5.21
CA GLU A 59 -1.67 -16.11 5.48
C GLU A 59 -2.94 -16.88 5.85
N ASP A 60 -3.22 -17.98 5.14
CA ASP A 60 -4.47 -18.76 5.29
C ASP A 60 -5.75 -17.90 5.24
N GLY A 61 -5.77 -16.90 4.35
CA GLY A 61 -6.88 -15.96 4.20
C GLY A 61 -7.02 -14.95 5.34
N LYS A 62 -6.11 -14.93 6.31
CA LYS A 62 -6.09 -13.97 7.43
C LYS A 62 -5.11 -12.85 7.14
N LEU A 63 -5.53 -11.62 7.42
CA LEU A 63 -4.66 -10.45 7.40
C LEU A 63 -3.70 -10.49 8.57
N ILE A 64 -2.40 -10.64 8.28
CA ILE A 64 -1.34 -10.68 9.29
C ILE A 64 -0.46 -9.42 9.29
N GLY A 65 -0.62 -8.54 8.31
CA GLY A 65 0.10 -7.27 8.25
C GLY A 65 0.01 -6.59 6.89
N GLY A 66 0.97 -5.71 6.63
CA GLY A 66 1.11 -5.00 5.36
C GLY A 66 2.56 -4.71 5.05
N ILE A 67 2.88 -4.67 3.76
CA ILE A 67 4.15 -4.20 3.22
C ILE A 67 3.91 -2.86 2.51
N GLY A 68 4.90 -1.97 2.58
CA GLY A 68 4.85 -0.68 1.90
C GLY A 68 6.23 -0.33 1.32
N ILE A 69 6.23 0.06 0.06
CA ILE A 69 7.41 0.52 -0.67
C ILE A 69 7.15 1.93 -1.19
N SER A 70 8.13 2.80 -1.01
CA SER A 70 8.15 4.13 -1.59
C SER A 70 9.56 4.54 -1.96
N GLY A 71 9.74 5.03 -3.18
CA GLY A 71 11.02 5.51 -3.68
C GLY A 71 11.06 5.75 -5.18
N GLY A 72 10.26 5.00 -5.94
CA GLY A 72 10.08 5.20 -7.38
C GLY A 72 8.79 5.95 -7.69
N ASN A 73 8.29 5.77 -8.92
CA ASN A 73 6.91 6.12 -9.24
C ASN A 73 5.94 5.06 -8.66
N TYR A 74 4.64 5.37 -8.68
CA TYR A 74 3.61 4.51 -8.07
C TYR A 74 3.60 3.08 -8.62
N GLN A 75 3.89 2.89 -9.91
CA GLN A 75 3.90 1.58 -10.56
C GLN A 75 5.14 0.78 -10.12
N GLN A 76 6.31 1.41 -10.09
CA GLN A 76 7.54 0.78 -9.60
C GLN A 76 7.42 0.35 -8.14
N ASP A 77 6.83 1.20 -7.29
CA ASP A 77 6.57 0.86 -5.89
C ASP A 77 5.61 -0.35 -5.77
N GLN A 78 4.58 -0.41 -6.62
CA GLN A 78 3.62 -1.51 -6.67
C GLN A 78 4.29 -2.81 -7.15
N ASP A 79 5.02 -2.77 -8.25
CA ASP A 79 5.70 -3.93 -8.83
C ASP A 79 6.73 -4.52 -7.86
N ALA A 80 7.50 -3.67 -7.18
CA ALA A 80 8.46 -4.10 -6.17
C ALA A 80 7.78 -4.77 -4.96
N CYS A 81 6.62 -4.28 -4.53
CA CYS A 81 5.86 -4.88 -3.43
C CYS A 81 5.34 -6.27 -3.83
N VAL A 82 4.80 -6.37 -5.03
CA VAL A 82 4.31 -7.62 -5.62
C VAL A 82 5.44 -8.63 -5.74
N GLU A 83 6.59 -8.23 -6.32
CA GLU A 83 7.78 -9.08 -6.43
C GLU A 83 8.27 -9.58 -5.06
N ALA A 84 8.34 -8.68 -4.07
CA ALA A 84 8.80 -9.03 -2.72
C ALA A 84 7.90 -10.07 -2.05
N LEU A 85 6.57 -9.89 -2.11
CA LEU A 85 5.60 -10.84 -1.54
C LEU A 85 5.66 -12.21 -2.22
N MET A 86 5.70 -12.23 -3.55
CA MET A 86 5.77 -13.48 -4.31
C MET A 86 7.09 -14.23 -4.04
N LYS A 87 8.21 -13.52 -3.92
CA LYS A 87 9.52 -14.13 -3.62
C LYS A 87 9.56 -14.88 -2.28
N ILE A 88 8.75 -14.48 -1.31
CA ILE A 88 8.68 -15.11 0.01
C ILE A 88 7.44 -16.00 0.19
N GLY A 89 6.68 -16.26 -0.90
CA GLY A 89 5.60 -17.23 -0.93
C GLY A 89 4.23 -16.70 -0.49
N PHE A 90 4.05 -15.39 -0.31
CA PHE A 90 2.73 -14.82 -0.01
C PHE A 90 1.88 -14.72 -1.28
N GLN A 91 0.58 -14.94 -1.10
CA GLN A 91 -0.41 -14.71 -2.15
C GLN A 91 -0.76 -13.23 -2.24
N LEU A 92 -0.98 -12.75 -3.45
CA LEU A 92 -1.52 -11.42 -3.67
C LEU A 92 -3.04 -11.44 -3.47
N PRO A 93 -3.63 -10.39 -2.89
CA PRO A 93 -5.07 -10.21 -2.90
C PRO A 93 -5.59 -10.17 -4.35
N ALA A 94 -6.79 -10.72 -4.55
CA ALA A 94 -7.49 -10.73 -5.83
C ALA A 94 -7.87 -9.32 -6.31
#